data_AF-A0A7S1P7R5-F1
#
_entry.id   AF-A0A7S1P7R5-F1
#
_cell.length_a   1.000
_cell.length_b   1.000
_cell.length_c   1.000
_cell.angle_alpha   90.00
_cell.angle_beta   90.00
_cell.angle_gamma   90.00
#
_symmetry.space_group_name_H-M   'P 1'
#
loop_
_entity.id
_entity.type
_entity.pdbx_description
1 polymer ?
#
loop_
_entity_poly.entity_id
_entity_poly.type
_entity_poly.pdbx_seq_one_letter_code
_entity_poly.pdbx_strand_id
1 'polypeptide(L)'
;MTLGYIAAFSETLALAVIVSKGIPPLKDTLMNEQEDHIKAAAAWSLGQIGRHSPDHARALAEADVFRRLLAVYLYQESSEDLKTKAKRALKSVLQKCTHLPALEPLLQEAPPNILKYVVQQFAKVLPHDLQARRSFVQSGGLQKIQEIQAEPGTKLRDYIDEINQIYPPEVVLYYTPGYASTLLKKLEGAE
;
A
#
# COMPACT_ATOMS: atom_id res chain seq x y z
N MET A 1 -12.16 16.55 14.38
CA MET A 1 -12.87 15.27 14.10
C MET A 1 -14.12 15.41 13.23
N THR A 2 -14.78 16.58 13.14
CA THR A 2 -16.03 16.78 12.36
C THR A 2 -15.97 16.25 10.93
N LEU A 3 -14.89 16.54 10.19
CA LEU A 3 -14.70 16.05 8.81
C LEU A 3 -14.72 14.53 8.71
N GLY A 4 -14.14 13.83 9.68
CA GLY A 4 -14.15 12.37 9.70
C GLY A 4 -15.55 11.79 9.92
N TYR A 5 -16.38 12.42 10.75
CA TYR A 5 -17.78 11.99 10.92
C TYR A 5 -18.63 12.26 9.68
N ILE A 6 -18.45 13.41 9.02
CA ILE A 6 -19.10 13.72 7.74
C ILE A 6 -18.72 12.67 6.69
N ALA A 7 -17.42 12.41 6.54
CA ALA A 7 -16.92 11.43 5.59
C ALA A 7 -17.35 10.00 5.94
N ALA A 8 -17.51 9.65 7.22
CA ALA A 8 -17.91 8.31 7.63
C ALA A 8 -19.35 7.97 7.20
N PHE A 9 -20.23 8.97 7.07
CA PHE A 9 -21.66 8.78 6.89
C PHE A 9 -22.05 8.27 5.50
N SER A 10 -21.47 8.82 4.42
CA SER A 10 -21.76 8.37 3.06
C SER A 10 -20.63 8.69 2.08
N GLU A 11 -20.61 7.97 0.96
CA GLU A 11 -19.69 8.22 -0.15
C GLU A 11 -19.83 9.66 -0.67
N THR A 12 -21.06 10.16 -0.84
CA THR A 12 -21.33 11.53 -1.32
C THR A 12 -20.74 12.59 -0.38
N LEU A 13 -20.88 12.42 0.93
CA LEU A 13 -20.32 13.35 1.90
C LEU A 13 -18.79 13.25 2.01
N ALA A 14 -18.23 12.05 1.87
CA ALA A 14 -16.78 11.90 1.76
C ALA A 14 -16.22 12.62 0.53
N LEU A 15 -16.89 12.50 -0.63
CA LEU A 15 -16.53 13.22 -1.85
C LEU A 15 -16.63 14.74 -1.65
N ALA A 16 -17.66 15.23 -0.94
CA ALA A 16 -17.78 16.66 -0.62
C ALA A 16 -16.58 17.17 0.20
N VAL A 17 -16.05 16.37 1.13
CA VAL A 17 -14.82 16.71 1.87
C VAL A 17 -13.59 16.76 0.94
N ILE A 18 -13.50 15.84 -0.02
CA ILE A 18 -12.41 15.83 -1.02
C ILE A 18 -12.47 17.08 -1.90
N VAL A 19 -13.63 17.37 -2.49
CA VAL A 19 -13.84 18.53 -3.39
C VAL A 19 -13.62 19.85 -2.66
N SER A 20 -13.94 19.91 -1.37
CA SER A 20 -13.68 21.06 -0.49
C SER A 20 -12.21 21.16 -0.05
N LYS A 21 -11.30 20.39 -0.64
CA LYS A 21 -9.87 20.34 -0.33
C LYS A 21 -9.59 20.01 1.14
N GLY A 22 -10.33 19.07 1.71
CA GLY A 22 -10.15 18.63 3.10
C GLY A 22 -8.93 17.74 3.33
N ILE A 23 -8.40 17.06 2.30
CA ILE A 23 -7.25 16.15 2.45
C ILE A 23 -5.94 16.90 2.81
N PRO A 24 -5.53 17.96 2.08
CA PRO A 24 -4.29 18.69 2.40
C PRO A 24 -4.16 19.16 3.85
N PRO A 25 -5.15 19.85 4.46
CA PRO A 25 -5.03 20.26 5.86
C PRO A 25 -5.03 19.06 6.82
N LEU A 26 -5.80 18.00 6.56
CA LEU A 26 -5.74 16.78 7.38
C LEU A 26 -4.37 16.10 7.32
N LYS A 27 -3.73 16.08 6.14
CA LYS A 27 -2.37 15.58 5.99
C LYS A 27 -1.36 16.45 6.73
N ASP A 28 -1.50 17.77 6.64
CA ASP A 28 -0.66 18.71 7.37
C ASP A 28 -0.77 18.49 8.88
N THR A 29 -1.99 18.39 9.41
CA THR A 29 -2.27 18.07 10.81
C THR A 29 -1.63 16.74 11.24
N LEU A 30 -1.70 15.70 10.40
CA LEU A 30 -1.07 14.40 10.69
C LEU A 30 0.45 14.50 10.88
N MET A 31 1.10 15.41 10.15
CA MET A 31 2.56 15.52 10.11
C MET A 31 3.13 16.54 11.09
N ASN A 32 2.47 17.69 11.23
CA ASN A 32 3.08 18.88 11.81
C ASN A 32 2.56 19.23 13.20
N GLU A 33 1.44 18.66 13.64
CA GLU A 33 0.96 18.86 15.01
C GLU A 33 1.93 18.26 16.03
N GLN A 34 1.95 18.80 17.24
CA GLN A 34 2.75 18.24 18.33
C GLN A 34 2.02 17.09 19.01
N GLU A 35 0.72 17.29 19.24
CA GLU A 35 -0.08 16.41 20.08
C GLU A 35 -0.63 15.21 19.30
N ASP A 36 -0.26 14.04 19.78
CA ASP A 36 -0.57 12.78 19.12
C ASP A 36 -2.07 12.50 18.99
N HIS A 37 -2.87 12.98 19.94
CA HIS A 37 -4.32 12.83 19.87
C HIS A 37 -4.94 13.63 18.70
N ILE A 38 -4.31 14.74 18.29
CA ILE A 38 -4.72 15.56 17.14
C ILE A 38 -4.33 14.83 15.84
N LYS A 39 -3.10 14.32 15.76
CA LYS A 39 -2.65 13.45 14.65
C LYS A 39 -3.54 12.23 14.49
N ALA A 40 -3.93 11.62 15.61
CA ALA A 40 -4.77 10.44 15.65
C ALA A 40 -6.16 10.74 15.07
N ALA A 41 -6.76 11.89 15.42
CA ALA A 41 -7.99 12.38 14.82
C ALA A 41 -7.86 12.64 13.31
N ALA A 42 -6.73 13.16 12.85
CA ALA A 42 -6.44 13.37 11.43
C ALA A 42 -6.30 12.04 10.67
N ALA A 43 -5.51 11.10 11.19
CA ALA A 43 -5.34 9.76 10.64
C ALA A 43 -6.68 9.03 10.50
N TRP A 44 -7.52 9.09 11.53
CA TRP A 44 -8.86 8.52 11.49
C TRP A 44 -9.73 9.18 10.42
N SER A 45 -9.74 10.51 10.35
CA SER A 45 -10.54 11.26 9.37
C SER A 45 -10.13 10.94 7.94
N LEU A 46 -8.83 10.87 7.65
CA LEU A 46 -8.29 10.42 6.36
C LEU A 46 -8.77 9.00 6.02
N GLY A 47 -8.72 8.08 6.98
CA GLY A 47 -9.27 6.73 6.82
C GLY A 47 -10.77 6.70 6.49
N GLN A 48 -11.57 7.59 7.09
CA GLN A 48 -13.01 7.70 6.78
C GLN A 48 -13.26 8.22 5.36
N ILE A 49 -12.43 9.14 4.86
CA ILE A 49 -12.54 9.68 3.50
C ILE A 49 -12.21 8.59 2.48
N GLY A 50 -11.07 7.90 2.62
CA GLY A 50 -10.56 7.00 1.58
C GLY A 50 -11.22 5.62 1.50
N ARG A 51 -12.05 5.21 2.47
CA ARG A 51 -12.56 3.83 2.60
C ARG A 51 -13.73 3.46 1.67
N HIS A 52 -14.31 4.41 0.95
CA HIS A 52 -15.56 4.22 0.21
C HIS A 52 -15.34 3.52 -1.14
N SER A 53 -14.66 4.20 -2.07
CA SER A 53 -14.48 3.73 -3.45
C SER A 53 -13.07 4.01 -3.98
N PRO A 54 -12.69 3.45 -5.16
CA PRO A 54 -11.37 3.66 -5.74
C PRO A 54 -11.00 5.13 -5.96
N ASP A 55 -11.96 5.99 -6.32
CA ASP A 55 -11.70 7.42 -6.52
C ASP A 55 -11.37 8.13 -5.21
N HIS A 56 -12.00 7.73 -4.10
CA HIS A 56 -11.67 8.26 -2.78
C HIS A 56 -10.27 7.85 -2.33
N ALA A 57 -9.90 6.59 -2.55
CA ALA A 57 -8.56 6.09 -2.26
C ALA A 57 -7.50 6.76 -3.14
N ARG A 58 -7.82 7.00 -4.42
CA ARG A 58 -6.94 7.72 -5.36
C ARG A 58 -6.70 9.16 -4.89
N ALA A 59 -7.72 9.88 -4.44
CA ALA A 59 -7.54 11.24 -3.92
C ALA A 59 -6.56 11.29 -2.74
N LEU A 60 -6.58 10.28 -1.85
CA LEU A 60 -5.60 10.16 -0.77
C LEU A 60 -4.21 9.80 -1.29
N ALA A 61 -4.14 8.89 -2.27
CA ALA A 61 -2.90 8.44 -2.89
C ALA A 61 -2.15 9.59 -3.57
N GLU A 62 -2.83 10.39 -4.38
CA GLU A 62 -2.29 11.58 -5.07
C GLU A 62 -1.81 12.65 -4.09
N ALA A 63 -2.42 12.72 -2.92
CA ALA A 63 -1.99 13.59 -1.83
C ALA A 63 -0.83 13.03 -1.00
N ASP A 64 -0.25 11.87 -1.35
CA ASP A 64 0.83 11.18 -0.63
C ASP A 64 0.43 10.72 0.80
N VAL A 65 -0.86 10.50 1.05
CA VAL A 65 -1.35 10.19 2.43
C VAL A 65 -0.86 8.82 2.92
N PHE A 66 -0.67 7.83 2.05
CA PHE A 66 -0.29 6.47 2.48
C PHE A 66 1.09 6.44 3.13
N ARG A 67 2.08 7.11 2.55
CA ARG A 67 3.43 7.18 3.12
C ARG A 67 3.41 7.91 4.46
N ARG A 68 2.61 8.96 4.60
CA ARG A 68 2.46 9.70 5.88
C ARG A 68 1.80 8.87 6.97
N LEU A 69 0.73 8.14 6.64
CA LEU A 69 0.10 7.21 7.58
C LEU A 69 1.05 6.07 7.97
N LEU A 70 1.85 5.56 7.03
CA LEU A 70 2.85 4.54 7.32
C LEU A 70 3.96 5.07 8.23
N ALA A 71 4.45 6.28 7.98
CA ALA A 71 5.48 6.91 8.80
C ALA A 71 5.06 7.04 10.27
N VAL A 72 3.86 7.57 10.55
CA VAL A 72 3.37 7.67 11.93
C VAL A 72 3.04 6.30 12.55
N TYR A 73 2.68 5.30 11.73
CA TYR A 73 2.45 3.95 12.23
C TYR A 73 3.76 3.28 12.68
N LEU A 74 4.86 3.51 11.96
CA LEU A 74 6.16 2.94 12.23
C LEU A 74 6.99 3.72 13.24
N TYR A 75 6.65 4.98 13.49
CA TYR A 75 7.39 5.82 14.41
C TYR A 75 7.24 5.33 15.86
N GLN A 76 8.38 5.03 16.51
CA GLN A 76 8.39 4.38 17.83
C GLN A 76 7.70 5.24 18.90
N GLU A 77 7.94 6.55 18.88
CA GLU A 77 7.38 7.51 19.85
C GLU A 77 5.90 7.86 19.59
N SER A 78 5.30 7.40 18.49
CA SER A 78 3.86 7.59 18.30
C SER A 78 3.08 6.76 19.32
N SER A 79 2.09 7.39 19.92
CA SER A 79 1.11 6.80 20.82
C SER A 79 0.37 5.62 20.18
N GLU A 80 -0.09 4.71 21.03
CA GLU A 80 -0.82 3.52 20.58
C GLU A 80 -2.14 3.86 19.88
N ASP A 81 -2.83 4.94 20.27
CA ASP A 81 -4.04 5.39 19.60
C ASP A 81 -3.76 5.90 18.18
N LEU A 82 -2.71 6.72 18.01
CA LEU A 82 -2.26 7.18 16.69
C LEU A 82 -1.87 6.00 15.80
N LYS A 83 -1.03 5.08 16.29
CA LYS A 83 -0.63 3.87 15.55
C LYS A 83 -1.86 3.03 15.16
N THR A 84 -2.80 2.84 16.08
CA THR A 84 -4.02 2.07 15.84
C THR A 84 -4.88 2.70 14.75
N LYS A 85 -5.10 4.02 14.80
CA LYS A 85 -5.91 4.74 13.81
C LYS A 85 -5.20 4.81 12.46
N ALA A 86 -3.89 5.03 12.41
CA ALA A 86 -3.10 5.01 11.20
C ALA A 86 -3.14 3.65 10.52
N LYS A 87 -2.91 2.56 11.27
CA LYS A 87 -3.03 1.18 10.79
C LYS A 87 -4.42 0.87 10.23
N ARG A 88 -5.48 1.28 10.95
CA ARG A 88 -6.87 1.07 10.50
C ARG A 88 -7.15 1.84 9.22
N ALA A 89 -6.70 3.08 9.12
CA ALA A 89 -6.83 3.90 7.92
C ALA A 89 -6.11 3.27 6.73
N LEU A 90 -4.83 2.88 6.88
CA LEU A 90 -4.09 2.17 5.85
C LEU A 90 -4.84 0.93 5.37
N LYS A 91 -5.26 0.05 6.28
CA LYS A 91 -5.99 -1.17 5.93
C LYS A 91 -7.25 -0.87 5.11
N SER A 92 -8.07 0.09 5.53
CA SER A 92 -9.35 0.38 4.85
C SER A 92 -9.17 1.06 3.51
N VAL A 93 -8.20 1.97 3.39
CA VAL A 93 -8.02 2.74 2.15
C VAL A 93 -7.23 1.95 1.11
N LEU A 94 -6.20 1.20 1.51
CA LEU A 94 -5.42 0.36 0.59
C LEU A 94 -6.29 -0.70 -0.09
N GLN A 95 -7.28 -1.27 0.61
CA GLN A 95 -8.22 -2.23 0.02
C GLN A 95 -9.10 -1.65 -1.10
N LYS A 96 -9.19 -0.31 -1.20
CA LYS A 96 -9.94 0.40 -2.24
C LYS A 96 -9.03 0.98 -3.33
N CYS A 97 -7.73 1.11 -3.08
CA CYS A 97 -6.81 1.78 -3.99
C CYS A 97 -6.48 0.90 -5.21
N THR A 98 -6.88 1.32 -6.40
CA THR A 98 -6.48 0.71 -7.67
C THR A 98 -5.37 1.48 -8.39
N HIS A 99 -4.86 2.56 -7.79
CA HIS A 99 -3.78 3.37 -8.36
C HIS A 99 -2.42 2.80 -7.95
N LEU A 100 -1.94 1.82 -8.71
CA LEU A 100 -0.73 1.05 -8.42
C LEU A 100 0.56 1.87 -8.24
N PRO A 101 0.84 2.95 -9.01
CA PRO A 101 2.06 3.74 -8.82
C PRO A 101 2.22 4.31 -7.40
N ALA A 102 1.12 4.66 -6.72
CA ALA A 102 1.17 5.13 -5.34
C ALA A 102 1.33 4.01 -4.31
N LEU A 103 1.08 2.76 -4.71
CA LEU A 103 1.24 1.57 -3.86
C LEU A 103 2.64 0.98 -3.92
N GLU A 104 3.35 1.11 -5.04
CA GLU A 104 4.71 0.58 -5.22
C GLU A 104 5.74 0.99 -4.15
N PRO A 105 5.74 2.24 -3.64
CA PRO A 105 6.67 2.65 -2.58
C PRO A 105 6.48 1.85 -1.28
N LEU A 106 5.24 1.43 -1.01
CA LEU A 106 4.89 0.70 0.20
C LEU A 106 5.38 -0.75 0.17
N LEU A 107 5.76 -1.30 -1.00
CA LEU A 107 6.22 -2.69 -1.11
C LEU A 107 7.50 -2.97 -0.30
N GLN A 108 8.35 -1.96 -0.09
CA GLN A 108 9.59 -2.10 0.69
C GLN A 108 9.46 -1.59 2.12
N GLU A 109 8.64 -0.56 2.34
CA GLU A 109 8.55 0.11 3.64
C GLU A 109 7.49 -0.52 4.55
N ALA A 110 6.46 -1.16 4.00
CA ALA A 110 5.34 -1.63 4.79
C ALA A 110 5.65 -2.96 5.51
N PRO A 111 5.32 -3.08 6.82
CA PRO A 111 5.44 -4.33 7.54
C PRO A 111 4.40 -5.35 7.06
N PRO A 112 4.59 -6.67 7.29
CA PRO A 112 3.74 -7.74 6.74
C PRO A 112 2.23 -7.57 7.00
N ASN A 113 1.86 -6.98 8.14
CA ASN A 113 0.47 -6.77 8.52
C ASN A 113 -0.24 -5.66 7.71
N ILE A 114 0.50 -4.77 7.04
CA ILE A 114 0.01 -3.77 6.07
C ILE A 114 0.30 -4.24 4.64
N LEU A 115 1.49 -4.78 4.39
CA LEU A 115 2.00 -5.17 3.08
C LEU A 115 1.05 -6.10 2.33
N LYS A 116 0.40 -7.04 3.03
CA LYS A 116 -0.61 -7.92 2.42
C LYS A 116 -1.74 -7.18 1.70
N TYR A 117 -2.15 -6.01 2.16
CA TYR A 117 -3.18 -5.21 1.50
C TYR A 117 -2.66 -4.50 0.25
N VAL A 118 -1.38 -4.14 0.25
CA VAL A 118 -0.68 -3.56 -0.90
C VAL A 118 -0.56 -4.62 -1.99
N VAL A 119 0.03 -5.77 -1.67
CA VAL A 119 0.25 -6.88 -2.61
C VAL A 119 -1.09 -7.41 -3.16
N GLN A 120 -2.13 -7.49 -2.33
CA GLN A 120 -3.48 -7.84 -2.78
C GLN A 120 -3.99 -6.95 -3.92
N GLN A 121 -3.72 -5.64 -3.90
CA GLN A 121 -4.17 -4.76 -4.98
C GLN A 121 -3.41 -5.00 -6.27
N PHE A 122 -2.11 -5.28 -6.21
CA PHE A 122 -1.34 -5.70 -7.39
C PHE A 122 -1.89 -7.00 -7.97
N ALA A 123 -2.10 -8.03 -7.14
CA ALA A 123 -2.68 -9.30 -7.55
C ALA A 123 -4.07 -9.14 -8.21
N LYS A 124 -4.87 -8.17 -7.76
CA LYS A 124 -6.20 -7.88 -8.31
C LYS A 124 -6.18 -7.07 -9.60
N VAL A 125 -5.31 -6.06 -9.71
CA VAL A 125 -5.33 -5.09 -10.83
C VAL A 125 -4.51 -5.57 -12.02
N LEU A 126 -3.33 -6.16 -11.77
CA LEU A 126 -2.43 -6.60 -12.83
C LEU A 126 -3.09 -7.57 -13.83
N PRO A 127 -3.93 -8.56 -13.45
CA PRO A 127 -4.58 -9.45 -14.40
C PRO A 127 -5.49 -8.75 -15.42
N HIS A 128 -5.91 -7.51 -15.17
CA HIS A 128 -6.86 -6.80 -16.03
C HIS A 128 -6.27 -5.56 -16.72
N ASP A 129 -5.01 -5.22 -16.44
CA ASP A 129 -4.37 -4.01 -16.96
C ASP A 129 -2.98 -4.33 -17.54
N LEU A 130 -2.91 -4.46 -18.87
CA LEU A 130 -1.66 -4.76 -19.58
C LEU A 130 -0.62 -3.64 -19.46
N GLN A 131 -1.06 -2.38 -19.40
CA GLN A 131 -0.16 -1.25 -19.26
C GLN A 131 0.47 -1.27 -17.87
N ALA A 132 -0.34 -1.49 -16.83
CA ALA A 132 0.15 -1.63 -15.46
C ALA A 132 1.13 -2.80 -15.31
N ARG A 133 0.88 -3.97 -15.94
CA ARG A 133 1.85 -5.09 -15.94
C ARG A 133 3.21 -4.68 -16.47
N ARG A 134 3.24 -4.00 -17.62
CA ARG A 134 4.49 -3.55 -18.24
C ARG A 134 5.21 -2.55 -17.35
N SER A 135 4.49 -1.54 -16.88
CA SER A 135 5.04 -0.51 -15.99
C SER A 135 5.57 -1.09 -14.67
N PHE A 136 4.87 -2.08 -14.10
CA PHE A 136 5.26 -2.73 -12.84
C PHE A 136 6.58 -3.51 -12.95
N VAL A 137 6.86 -4.12 -14.11
CA VAL A 137 8.16 -4.75 -14.36
C VAL A 137 9.24 -3.68 -14.56
N GLN A 138 8.94 -2.64 -15.36
CA GLN A 138 9.88 -1.57 -15.67
C GLN A 138 10.29 -0.72 -14.45
N SER A 139 9.39 -0.53 -13.48
CA SER A 139 9.66 0.19 -12.24
C SER A 139 10.40 -0.65 -11.18
N GLY A 140 10.67 -1.93 -11.48
CA GLY A 140 11.24 -2.88 -10.52
C GLY A 140 10.22 -3.39 -9.49
N GLY A 141 8.92 -3.18 -9.70
CA GLY A 141 7.86 -3.68 -8.83
C GLY A 141 7.86 -5.21 -8.73
N LEU A 142 8.03 -5.93 -9.85
CA LEU A 142 8.11 -7.40 -9.82
C LEU A 142 9.35 -7.90 -9.06
N GLN A 143 10.48 -7.21 -9.18
CA GLN A 143 11.68 -7.51 -8.39
C GLN A 143 11.40 -7.37 -6.89
N LYS A 144 10.78 -6.26 -6.48
CA LYS A 144 10.36 -6.04 -5.10
C LYS A 144 9.45 -7.16 -4.59
N ILE A 145 8.53 -7.67 -5.42
CA ILE A 145 7.68 -8.81 -5.05
C ILE A 145 8.51 -10.07 -4.76
N GLN A 146 9.56 -10.35 -5.55
CA GLN A 146 10.42 -11.52 -5.29
C GLN A 146 11.27 -11.35 -4.02
N GLU A 147 11.58 -10.12 -3.63
CA GLU A 147 12.34 -9.81 -2.42
C GLU A 147 11.50 -9.94 -1.13
N ILE A 148 10.16 -9.98 -1.24
CA ILE A 148 9.27 -10.11 -0.07
C ILE A 148 9.39 -11.51 0.54
N GLN A 149 9.79 -11.55 1.81
CA GLN A 149 9.73 -12.76 2.61
C GLN A 149 8.30 -13.00 3.12
N ALA A 150 7.66 -14.05 2.62
CA ALA A 150 6.33 -14.46 3.04
C ALA A 150 6.31 -15.93 3.45
N GLU A 151 5.81 -16.22 4.64
CA GLU A 151 5.70 -17.59 5.15
C GLU A 151 4.69 -18.41 4.32
N PRO A 152 4.98 -19.70 4.04
CA PRO A 152 4.03 -20.59 3.37
C PRO A 152 2.68 -20.66 4.09
N GLY A 153 1.59 -20.65 3.34
CA GLY A 153 0.21 -20.70 3.87
C GLY A 153 -0.35 -19.36 4.35
N THR A 154 0.44 -18.27 4.27
CA THR A 154 -0.09 -16.93 4.54
C THR A 154 -0.79 -16.33 3.32
N LYS A 155 -1.78 -15.47 3.55
CA LYS A 155 -2.44 -14.69 2.47
C LYS A 155 -1.47 -13.84 1.67
N LEU A 156 -0.40 -13.36 2.29
CA LEU A 156 0.64 -12.59 1.60
C LEU A 156 1.33 -13.47 0.55
N ARG A 157 1.66 -14.73 0.91
CA ARG A 157 2.25 -15.69 -0.01
C ARG A 157 1.29 -16.02 -1.15
N ASP A 158 0.01 -16.27 -0.86
CA ASP A 158 -1.02 -16.51 -1.89
C ASP A 158 -1.03 -15.39 -2.94
N TYR A 159 -1.02 -14.12 -2.51
CA TYR A 159 -1.03 -12.99 -3.45
C TYR A 159 0.27 -12.84 -4.25
N ILE A 160 1.43 -13.19 -3.67
CA ILE A 160 2.70 -13.21 -4.41
C ILE A 160 2.64 -14.26 -5.51
N ASP A 161 2.13 -15.45 -5.19
CA ASP A 161 1.99 -16.54 -6.16
C ASP A 161 0.98 -16.19 -7.26
N GLU A 162 -0.14 -15.54 -6.93
CA GLU A 162 -1.09 -14.97 -7.90
C GLU A 162 -0.40 -13.97 -8.85
N ILE A 163 0.43 -13.06 -8.33
CA ILE A 163 1.18 -12.09 -9.16
C ILE A 163 2.16 -12.83 -10.08
N ASN A 164 2.89 -13.82 -9.56
CA ASN A 164 3.87 -14.58 -10.33
C ASN A 164 3.23 -15.31 -11.51
N GLN A 165 2.00 -15.83 -11.35
CA GLN A 165 1.26 -16.50 -12.43
C GLN A 165 0.86 -15.57 -13.59
N ILE A 166 0.91 -14.25 -13.40
CA ILE A 166 0.60 -13.26 -14.45
C ILE A 166 1.76 -13.13 -15.45
N TYR A 167 2.99 -13.46 -15.02
CA TYR A 167 4.21 -13.27 -15.79
C TYR A 167 4.77 -14.61 -16.26
N PRO A 168 5.52 -14.64 -17.38
CA PRO A 168 6.23 -15.83 -17.82
C PRO A 168 7.19 -16.34 -16.72
N PRO A 169 7.31 -17.65 -16.49
CA PRO A 169 8.19 -18.21 -15.46
C PRO A 169 9.63 -17.71 -15.55
N GLU A 170 10.13 -17.49 -16.76
CA GLU A 170 11.48 -17.01 -17.03
C GLU A 170 11.67 -15.58 -16.50
N VAL A 171 10.64 -14.73 -16.60
CA VAL A 171 10.66 -13.37 -16.07
C VAL A 171 10.68 -13.40 -14.54
N VAL A 172 9.87 -14.28 -13.93
CA VAL A 172 9.84 -14.44 -12.47
C VAL A 172 11.19 -14.95 -11.95
N LEU A 173 11.77 -15.96 -12.60
CA LEU A 173 13.08 -16.51 -12.27
C LEU A 173 14.19 -15.46 -12.41
N TYR A 174 14.17 -14.66 -13.46
CA TYR A 174 15.15 -13.59 -13.68
C TYR A 174 15.23 -12.62 -12.48
N TYR A 175 14.10 -12.31 -11.86
CA TYR A 175 14.03 -11.43 -10.68
C TYR A 175 14.13 -12.16 -9.34
N THR A 176 14.22 -13.49 -9.33
CA THR A 176 14.28 -14.26 -8.09
C THR A 176 15.65 -14.06 -7.41
N PRO A 177 15.69 -13.65 -6.12
CA PRO A 177 16.96 -13.47 -5.40
C PRO A 177 17.84 -14.73 -5.43
N GLY A 178 19.11 -14.55 -5.80
CA GLY A 178 20.08 -15.65 -5.87
C GLY A 178 19.99 -16.54 -7.12
N TYR A 179 19.05 -16.29 -8.04
CA TYR A 179 18.92 -17.09 -9.26
C TYR A 179 20.17 -17.06 -10.15
N ALA A 180 20.78 -15.88 -10.32
CA ALA A 180 22.04 -15.75 -11.06
C ALA A 180 23.15 -16.64 -10.48
N SER A 181 23.28 -16.69 -9.16
CA SER A 181 24.24 -17.56 -8.47
C SER A 181 23.94 -19.04 -8.70
N THR A 182 22.67 -19.43 -8.73
CA THR A 182 22.24 -20.80 -9.07
C THR A 182 22.59 -21.17 -10.51
N LEU A 183 22.46 -20.23 -11.46
CA LEU A 183 22.88 -20.44 -12.85
C LEU A 183 24.39 -20.62 -12.97
N LEU A 184 25.19 -19.84 -12.24
CA LEU A 184 26.65 -19.99 -12.21
C LEU A 184 27.07 -21.36 -11.68
N LYS A 185 26.47 -21.83 -10.58
CA LYS A 185 26.73 -23.17 -10.04
C LYS A 185 26.42 -24.30 -11.04
N LYS A 186 25.33 -24.14 -11.81
CA LYS A 186 24.98 -25.10 -12.87
C LYS A 186 25.98 -25.11 -14.02
N LEU A 187 26.57 -23.97 -14.37
CA LEU A 187 27.65 -23.89 -15.37
C LEU A 187 28.95 -24.54 -14.88
N GLU A 188 29.20 -24.47 -13.57
CA GLU A 188 30.36 -25.07 -12.91
C GLU A 188 30.22 -26.60 -12.69
N GLY A 189 29.08 -27.20 -13.07
CA GLY A 189 28.87 -28.64 -13.00
C GLY A 189 28.62 -29.18 -11.58
N ALA A 190 28.30 -28.33 -10.62
CA ALA A 190 27.92 -28.75 -9.27
C ALA A 190 26.41 -29.05 -9.22
N GLU A 191 26.05 -30.34 -9.18
CA GLU A 191 24.70 -30.82 -8.88
C GLU A 191 24.26 -30.46 -7.45
#